data_AF-A0A8J7L9W3-F1
#
_entry.id   AF-A0A8J7L9W3-F1
#
_cell.length_a   1.000
_cell.length_b   1.000
_cell.length_c   1.000
_cell.angle_alpha   90.00
_cell.angle_beta   90.00
_cell.angle_gamma   90.00
#
_symmetry.space_group_name_H-M   'P 1'
#
loop_
_entity.id
_entity.type
_entity.pdbx_description
1 polymer ?
#
loop_
_entity_poly.entity_id
_entity_poly.type
_entity_poly.pdbx_seq_one_letter_code
_entity_poly.pdbx_strand_id
1 'polypeptide(L)'
;MLAHAQELVYTLKELMPTQYQKDNLEAMLTLFLEAQGHPLPEHSQTKSPSAISRFLNINPWSTRKMIRAIRHHALLTVLKILSSSTPGRKPFLQVIIDLTT
;
A
#
# COMPACT_ATOMS: atom_id res chain seq x y z
N MET A 1 7.65 -10.90 8.27
CA MET A 1 6.85 -9.68 8.00
C MET A 1 7.35 -8.96 6.74
N LEU A 2 8.65 -8.73 6.59
CA LEU A 2 9.25 -8.07 5.41
C LEU A 2 8.84 -8.67 4.05
N ALA A 3 8.86 -10.01 3.91
CA ALA A 3 8.51 -10.67 2.65
C ALA A 3 7.07 -10.39 2.18
N HIS A 4 6.12 -10.28 3.12
CA HIS A 4 4.71 -9.98 2.81
C HIS A 4 4.51 -8.52 2.38
N ALA A 5 5.29 -7.58 2.95
CA ALA A 5 5.24 -6.20 2.53
C ALA A 5 5.83 -6.02 1.11
N GLN A 6 6.91 -6.74 0.80
CA GLN A 6 7.58 -6.66 -0.49
C GLN A 6 6.68 -7.17 -1.65
N GLU A 7 6.03 -8.33 -1.47
CA GLU A 7 5.09 -8.87 -2.46
C GLU A 7 3.94 -7.90 -2.75
N LEU A 8 3.37 -7.30 -1.69
CA LEU A 8 2.33 -6.29 -1.84
C LEU A 8 2.84 -5.09 -2.63
N VAL A 9 3.99 -4.52 -2.26
CA VAL A 9 4.55 -3.34 -2.95
C VAL A 9 4.76 -3.61 -4.44
N TYR A 10 5.32 -4.76 -4.82
CA TYR A 10 5.47 -5.11 -6.23
C TYR A 10 4.11 -5.25 -6.93
N THR A 11 3.14 -5.89 -6.29
CA THR A 11 1.79 -6.02 -6.83
C THR A 11 1.15 -4.65 -7.08
N LEU A 12 1.33 -3.69 -6.16
CA LEU A 12 0.83 -2.33 -6.32
C LEU A 12 1.55 -1.57 -7.43
N LYS A 13 2.87 -1.76 -7.59
CA LYS A 13 3.64 -1.18 -8.71
C LYS A 13 3.13 -1.70 -10.05
N GLU A 14 2.78 -2.97 -10.17
CA GLU A 14 2.24 -3.52 -11.43
C GLU A 14 0.84 -2.99 -11.81
N LEU A 15 0.14 -2.33 -10.89
CA LEU A 15 -1.10 -1.61 -11.23
C LEU A 15 -0.85 -0.28 -11.94
N MET A 16 0.40 0.20 -11.93
CA MET A 16 0.77 1.46 -12.57
C MET A 16 1.09 1.23 -14.06
N PRO A 17 0.39 1.90 -14.99
CA PRO A 17 0.57 1.67 -16.43
C PRO A 17 1.97 1.97 -16.96
N THR A 18 2.70 2.91 -16.36
CA THR A 18 3.99 3.37 -16.86
C THR A 18 5.08 3.28 -15.79
N GLN A 19 6.34 3.14 -16.22
CA GLN A 19 7.48 3.17 -15.31
C GLN A 19 7.51 4.47 -14.49
N TYR A 20 7.18 5.60 -15.12
CA TYR A 20 7.08 6.89 -14.43
C TYR A 20 6.08 6.86 -13.27
N GLN A 21 4.90 6.24 -13.45
CA GLN A 21 3.92 6.07 -12.39
C GLN A 21 4.39 5.07 -11.31
N LYS A 22 5.11 4.01 -11.69
CA LYS A 22 5.74 3.07 -10.74
C LYS A 22 6.70 3.79 -9.81
N ASP A 23 7.56 4.64 -10.36
CA ASP A 23 8.52 5.40 -9.56
C ASP A 23 7.84 6.45 -8.66
N ASN A 24 6.76 7.10 -9.13
CA ASN A 24 6.02 8.06 -8.30
C ASN A 24 5.32 7.37 -7.13
N LEU A 25 4.77 6.16 -7.33
CA LEU A 25 4.21 5.36 -6.26
C LEU A 25 5.28 5.02 -5.21
N GLU A 26 6.47 4.62 -5.67
CA GLU A 26 7.60 4.32 -4.78
C GLU A 26 8.06 5.56 -4.00
N ALA A 27 8.23 6.71 -4.67
CA ALA A 27 8.56 7.97 -4.01
C ALA A 27 7.54 8.36 -2.94
N MET A 28 6.25 8.18 -3.21
CA MET A 28 5.20 8.40 -2.23
C MET A 28 5.25 7.42 -1.06
N LEU A 29 5.41 6.12 -1.32
CA LEU A 29 5.49 5.12 -0.25
C LEU A 29 6.69 5.38 0.66
N THR A 30 7.84 5.75 0.08
CA THR A 30 9.01 6.17 0.82
C THR A 30 8.69 7.36 1.73
N LEU A 31 8.08 8.42 1.21
CA LEU A 31 7.66 9.58 2.01
C LEU A 31 6.75 9.22 3.20
N PHE A 32 5.79 8.33 2.99
CA PHE A 32 4.90 7.90 4.06
C PHE A 32 5.60 7.01 5.11
N LEU A 33 6.54 6.18 4.68
CA LEU A 33 7.18 5.17 5.54
C LEU A 33 8.45 5.67 6.24
N GLU A 34 9.05 6.77 5.77
CA GLU A 34 10.22 7.39 6.39
C GLU A 34 9.93 7.98 7.79
N ALA A 35 8.66 8.07 8.19
CA ALA A 35 8.24 8.49 9.54
C ALA A 35 8.78 9.87 9.99
N GLN A 36 9.14 10.74 9.05
CA GLN A 36 9.65 12.09 9.31
C GLN A 36 8.55 13.11 9.70
N GLY A 37 7.29 12.67 9.79
CA GLY A 37 6.15 13.53 10.14
C GLY A 37 5.62 14.41 9.01
N HIS A 38 6.24 14.39 7.83
CA HIS A 38 5.88 15.25 6.71
C HIS A 38 5.72 14.48 5.38
N PRO A 39 4.57 13.84 5.12
CA PRO A 39 4.35 13.04 3.91
C PRO A 39 3.98 13.89 2.68
N LEU A 40 4.24 15.20 2.70
CA LEU A 40 3.85 16.11 1.63
C LEU A 40 4.79 15.97 0.42
N PRO A 41 4.28 16.18 -0.81
CA PRO A 41 5.09 16.11 -2.03
C PRO A 41 6.36 16.98 -2.02
N GLU A 42 6.34 18.10 -1.30
CA GLU A 42 7.45 19.04 -1.17
C GLU A 42 8.69 18.46 -0.47
N HIS A 43 8.52 17.39 0.30
CA HIS A 43 9.62 16.71 0.98
C HIS A 43 10.20 15.54 0.19
N SER A 44 9.68 15.28 -1.02
CA SER A 44 10.22 14.23 -1.88
C SER A 44 11.65 14.53 -2.30
N GLN A 45 12.56 13.58 -2.03
CA GLN A 45 13.95 13.67 -2.48
C GLN A 45 14.15 13.08 -3.89
N THR A 46 13.22 12.23 -4.35
CA THR A 46 13.39 11.42 -5.56
C THR A 46 12.54 11.88 -6.75
N LYS A 47 11.43 12.59 -6.51
CA LYS A 47 10.54 13.13 -7.55
C LYS A 47 10.15 14.56 -7.22
N SER A 48 9.81 15.36 -8.23
CA SER A 48 9.35 16.73 -7.98
C SER A 48 7.95 16.74 -7.32
N PRO A 49 7.61 17.79 -6.56
CA PRO A 49 6.27 17.92 -5.97
C PRO A 49 5.16 17.93 -7.04
N SER A 50 5.45 18.54 -8.19
CA SER A 50 4.57 18.55 -9.35
C SER A 50 4.36 17.17 -9.97
N ALA A 51 5.39 16.31 -9.98
CA ALA A 51 5.29 14.94 -10.48
C ALA A 51 4.33 14.10 -9.62
N ILE A 52 4.49 14.17 -8.29
CA ILE A 52 3.63 13.47 -7.34
C ILE A 52 2.19 14.02 -7.40
N SER A 53 2.02 15.34 -7.51
CA SER A 53 0.69 15.94 -7.67
C SER A 53 -0.02 15.46 -8.95
N ARG A 54 0.68 15.43 -10.09
CA ARG A 54 0.12 14.88 -11.34
C ARG A 54 -0.20 13.39 -11.21
N PHE A 55 0.66 12.64 -10.53
CA PHE A 55 0.43 11.23 -10.25
C PHE A 55 -0.88 11.01 -9.50
N LEU A 56 -1.15 11.80 -8.46
CA LEU A 56 -2.36 11.69 -7.65
C LEU A 56 -3.64 12.16 -8.36
N ASN A 57 -3.54 13.23 -9.16
CA ASN A 57 -4.72 13.96 -9.63
C ASN A 57 -5.04 13.80 -11.13
N ILE A 58 -4.05 13.47 -11.96
CA ILE A 58 -4.19 13.53 -13.43
C ILE A 58 -3.94 12.16 -14.07
N ASN A 59 -2.91 11.46 -13.62
CA ASN A 59 -2.45 10.26 -14.31
C ASN A 59 -3.50 9.13 -14.20
N PRO A 60 -3.77 8.39 -15.30
CA PRO A 60 -4.83 7.38 -15.30
C PRO A 60 -4.34 6.09 -14.64
N TRP A 61 -4.63 5.91 -13.36
CA TRP A 61 -4.49 4.64 -12.64
C TRP A 61 -5.69 4.45 -11.71
N SER A 62 -6.02 3.21 -11.38
CA SER A 62 -7.25 2.90 -10.65
C SER A 62 -7.01 2.76 -9.16
N THR A 63 -7.37 3.78 -8.39
CA THR A 63 -7.40 3.71 -6.91
C THR A 63 -8.27 2.56 -6.42
N ARG A 64 -9.38 2.28 -7.11
CA ARG A 64 -10.26 1.13 -6.81
C ARG A 64 -9.55 -0.21 -6.96
N LYS A 65 -8.75 -0.40 -8.02
CA LYS A 65 -7.95 -1.64 -8.20
C LYS A 65 -6.90 -1.76 -7.10
N MET A 66 -6.24 -0.66 -6.74
CA MET A 66 -5.27 -0.62 -5.63
C MET A 66 -5.92 -1.03 -4.30
N ILE A 67 -7.04 -0.42 -3.91
CA ILE A 67 -7.78 -0.78 -2.69
C ILE A 67 -8.17 -2.27 -2.70
N ARG A 68 -8.65 -2.80 -3.83
CA ARG A 68 -9.00 -4.21 -3.96
C ARG A 68 -7.79 -5.13 -3.77
N ALA A 69 -6.65 -4.79 -4.37
CA ALA A 69 -5.41 -5.56 -4.23
C ALA A 69 -4.93 -5.59 -2.76
N ILE A 70 -4.93 -4.44 -2.08
CA ILE A 70 -4.57 -4.35 -0.66
C ILE A 70 -5.51 -5.20 0.20
N ARG A 71 -6.84 -5.08 -0.01
CA ARG A 71 -7.84 -5.87 0.74
C ARG A 71 -7.67 -7.38 0.52
N HIS A 72 -7.39 -7.79 -0.71
CA HIS A 72 -7.15 -9.19 -1.04
C HIS A 72 -5.88 -9.71 -0.34
N HIS A 73 -4.79 -8.94 -0.39
CA HIS A 73 -3.54 -9.31 0.28
C HIS A 73 -3.70 -9.40 1.81
N ALA A 74 -4.43 -8.45 2.43
CA ALA A 74 -4.75 -8.48 3.85
C ALA A 74 -5.56 -9.74 4.22
N LEU A 75 -6.57 -10.09 3.42
CA LEU A 75 -7.35 -11.31 3.61
C LEU A 75 -6.49 -12.58 3.54
N LEU A 76 -5.64 -12.71 2.50
CA LEU A 76 -4.74 -13.85 2.37
C LEU A 76 -3.77 -13.96 3.55
N THR A 77 -3.24 -12.83 4.02
CA THR A 77 -2.36 -12.77 5.19
C THR A 77 -3.07 -13.30 6.43
N VAL A 78 -4.30 -12.85 6.69
CA VAL A 78 -5.12 -13.33 7.81
C VAL A 78 -5.39 -14.83 7.67
N LEU A 79 -5.83 -15.30 6.50
CA LEU A 79 -6.11 -16.73 6.27
C LEU A 79 -4.87 -17.60 6.52
N LYS A 80 -3.68 -17.16 6.10
CA LYS A 80 -2.41 -17.86 6.34
C LYS A 80 -2.06 -17.95 7.82
N ILE A 81 -2.33 -16.89 8.60
CA ILE A 81 -2.12 -16.89 10.06
C ILE A 81 -3.10 -17.87 10.72
N LEU A 82 -4.38 -17.83 10.33
CA LEU A 82 -5.40 -18.72 10.88
C LEU A 82 -5.11 -20.20 10.55
N SER A 83 -4.62 -20.51 9.35
CA SER A 83 -4.33 -21.89 8.92
C SER A 83 -3.05 -22.47 9.52
N SER A 84 -2.07 -21.63 9.85
CA SER A 84 -0.81 -22.05 10.49
C SER A 84 -0.91 -22.22 12.01
N SER A 85 -2.10 -22.03 12.59
CA SER A 85 -2.30 -22.11 14.03
C SER A 85 -2.35 -23.55 14.54
N THR A 86 -1.64 -23.84 15.63
CA THR A 86 -1.57 -25.18 16.24
C THR A 86 -2.93 -25.67 16.76
N PRO A 87 -3.20 -26.99 16.75
CA PRO A 87 -4.39 -27.57 17.36
C PRO A 87 -4.50 -27.17 18.85
N GLY A 88 -5.64 -26.61 19.25
CA GLY A 88 -5.89 -26.13 20.62
C GLY A 88 -6.38 -24.69 20.63
N ARG A 89 -5.47 -23.71 20.78
CA ARG A 89 -5.85 -22.28 20.84
C ARG A 89 -5.91 -21.68 19.44
N LYS A 90 -7.10 -21.60 18.86
CA LYS A 90 -7.32 -20.85 17.61
C LYS A 90 -7.18 -19.34 17.87
N PRO A 91 -6.48 -18.59 17.01
CA PRO A 91 -6.46 -17.14 17.08
C PRO A 91 -7.85 -16.55 16.87
N PHE A 92 -8.13 -15.47 17.59
CA PHE A 92 -9.35 -14.67 17.45
C PHE A 92 -9.07 -13.46 16.57
N LEU A 93 -9.91 -13.22 15.57
CA LEU A 93 -9.83 -12.04 14.70
C LEU A 93 -10.84 -11.00 15.17
N GLN A 94 -10.33 -9.85 15.63
CA GLN A 94 -11.15 -8.68 15.90
C GLN A 94 -11.17 -7.76 14.68
N VAL A 95 -12.37 -7.41 14.19
CA VAL A 95 -12.55 -6.47 13.09
C VAL A 95 -13.21 -5.22 13.65
N ILE A 96 -12.51 -4.09 13.55
CA ILE A 96 -13.02 -2.78 13.94
C ILE A 96 -13.52 -2.08 12.67
N ILE A 97 -14.76 -1.61 12.71
CA ILE A 97 -15.39 -0.88 11.60
C ILE A 97 -15.81 0.47 12.15
N ASP A 98 -15.27 1.52 11.55
CA ASP A 98 -15.59 2.90 11.88
C ASP A 98 -15.75 3.71 10.59
N LEU A 99 -16.53 4.77 10.65
CA LEU A 99 -16.77 5.69 9.53
C LEU A 99 -16.17 7.05 9.88
N THR A 100 -15.29 7.55 9.03
CA THR A 100 -14.70 8.89 9.14
C THR A 100 -15.13 9.74 7.94
N THR A 101 -15.31 11.03 8.16
CA THR A 101 -15.75 12.02 7.16
C THR A 101 -14.62 12.90 6.70
#